data_AF-A0A4Q0ZTN5-F1
#
_entry.id   AF-A0A4Q0ZTN5-F1
#
_cell.length_a   1.000
_cell.length_b   1.000
_cell.length_c   1.000
_cell.angle_alpha   90.00
_cell.angle_beta   90.00
_cell.angle_gamma   90.00
#
_symmetry.space_group_name_H-M   'P 1'
#
loop_
_entity.id
_entity.type
_entity.pdbx_description
1 polymer ?
#
loop_
_entity_poly.entity_id
_entity_poly.type
_entity_poly.pdbx_seq_one_letter_code
_entity_poly.pdbx_strand_id
1 'polypeptide(L)' 'MSETEIKEEIVFEKKIEKAKELLEKLSNPDITLSDSLDVYKNGIKELEEAQKLLDEAKLVFTQEEKTNKEEPF' A
#
# COMPACT_ATOMS: atom_id res chain seq x y z
N MET A 1 2.97 -18.38 -7.75
CA MET A 1 2.93 -17.44 -6.62
C MET A 1 3.16 -18.23 -5.36
N SER A 2 4.17 -17.83 -4.60
CA SER A 2 4.55 -18.43 -3.33
C SER A 2 3.61 -17.97 -2.20
N GLU A 3 3.53 -18.73 -1.11
CA GLU A 3 2.66 -18.42 0.04
C GLU A 3 2.96 -17.05 0.67
N THR A 4 4.18 -16.54 0.48
CA THR A 4 4.66 -15.24 0.95
C THR A 4 4.10 -14.08 0.12
N GLU A 5 4.08 -14.20 -1.21
CA GLU A 5 3.54 -13.16 -2.12
C GLU A 5 2.05 -12.94 -1.90
N ILE A 6 1.28 -14.02 -1.66
CA ILE A 6 -0.15 -13.94 -1.38
C ILE A 6 -0.41 -13.19 -0.06
N LYS A 7 0.45 -13.38 0.95
CA LYS A 7 0.35 -12.64 2.21
C LYS A 7 0.62 -11.15 2.03
N GLU A 8 1.59 -10.78 1.21
CA GLU A 8 1.93 -9.38 0.95
C GLU A 8 0.83 -8.66 0.17
N GLU A 9 0.23 -9.32 -0.82
CA GLU A 9 -0.92 -8.81 -1.57
C GLU A 9 -2.13 -8.57 -0.65
N ILE A 10 -2.46 -9.54 0.21
CA ILE A 10 -3.54 -9.39 1.20
C ILE A 10 -3.26 -8.23 2.18
N VAL A 11 -2.00 -8.01 2.55
CA VAL A 11 -1.62 -6.89 3.42
C VAL A 11 -1.77 -5.56 2.69
N PHE A 12 -1.36 -5.46 1.42
CA PHE A 12 -1.54 -4.27 0.60
C PHE A 12 -3.03 -3.91 0.43
N GLU A 13 -3.85 -4.88 0.02
CA GLU A 13 -5.31 -4.72 -0.15
C GLU A 13 -5.95 -4.18 1.14
N LYS A 14 -5.61 -4.76 2.30
CA LYS A 14 -6.12 -4.31 3.61
C LYS A 14 -5.70 -2.89 3.97
N LYS A 15 -4.49 -2.45 3.58
CA LYS A 15 -4.02 -1.08 3.82
C LYS A 15 -4.80 -0.07 2.99
N ILE A 16 -5.05 -0.40 1.72
CA ILE A 16 -5.88 0.42 0.83
C ILE A 16 -7.32 0.49 1.32
N GLU A 17 -7.89 -0.63 1.78
CA GLU A 17 -9.23 -0.67 2.35
C GLU A 17 -9.35 0.22 3.60
N LYS A 18 -8.41 0.11 4.54
CA LYS A 18 -8.33 1.01 5.71
C LYS A 18 -8.19 2.47 5.32
N ALA A 19 -7.36 2.80 4.34
CA ALA A 19 -7.19 4.18 3.88
C ALA A 19 -8.51 4.74 3.32
N LYS A 20 -9.29 3.92 2.60
CA LYS A 20 -10.64 4.29 2.14
C LYS A 20 -11.61 4.52 3.29
N GLU A 21 -11.64 3.63 4.29
CA GLU A 21 -12.49 3.80 5.47
C GLU A 21 -12.16 5.09 6.24
N LEU A 22 -10.86 5.44 6.36
CA LEU A 22 -10.42 6.68 7.00
C LEU A 22 -10.86 7.91 6.18
N LEU A 23 -10.83 7.81 4.85
CA LEU A 23 -11.28 8.88 3.95
C LEU A 23 -12.80 9.08 3.99
N GLU A 24 -13.56 8.00 4.12
CA GLU A 24 -15.01 8.06 4.39
C GLU A 24 -15.30 8.71 5.74
N LYS A 25 -14.53 8.39 6.79
CA LYS A 25 -14.65 9.05 8.11
C LYS A 25 -14.38 10.54 8.03
N LEU A 26 -13.41 10.98 7.23
CA LEU A 26 -13.15 12.40 6.97
C LEU A 26 -14.30 13.11 6.23
N SER A 27 -15.09 12.35 5.48
CA SER A 27 -16.26 12.87 4.77
C SER A 27 -17.48 13.03 5.69
N ASN A 28 -17.41 12.54 6.94
CA ASN A 28 -18.47 12.71 7.92
C ASN A 28 -18.49 14.17 8.42
N PRO A 29 -19.59 14.92 8.24
CA PRO A 29 -19.71 16.30 8.71
C PRO A 29 -19.69 16.46 10.23
N ASP A 30 -19.93 15.38 10.99
CA ASP A 30 -19.93 15.38 12.45
C ASP A 30 -18.52 15.14 13.06
N ILE A 31 -17.49 14.95 12.24
CA ILE A 31 -16.12 14.74 12.72
C ILE A 31 -15.57 16.01 13.37
N THR A 32 -14.92 15.86 14.53
CA THR A 32 -14.25 16.99 15.17
C THR A 32 -12.96 17.33 14.42
N LEU A 33 -12.49 18.58 14.52
CA LEU A 33 -11.23 19.00 13.89
C LEU A 33 -10.01 18.22 14.40
N SER A 34 -10.03 17.82 15.68
CA SER A 34 -8.96 16.99 16.24
C SER A 34 -8.97 15.60 15.63
N ASP A 35 -10.16 14.97 15.57
CA ASP A 35 -10.31 13.64 15.00
C ASP A 35 -10.01 13.64 13.51
N SER A 36 -10.37 14.70 12.77
CA SER A 36 -10.06 14.79 11.34
C SER A 36 -8.55 14.87 11.07
N LEU A 37 -7.79 15.57 11.92
CA LEU A 37 -6.32 15.59 11.82
C LEU A 37 -5.71 14.22 12.10
N ASP A 38 -6.22 13.49 13.09
CA ASP A 38 -5.72 12.17 13.44
C ASP A 38 -6.09 11.13 12.37
N VAL A 39 -7.33 11.16 11.86
CA VAL A 39 -7.78 10.31 10.76
C VAL A 39 -6.98 10.59 9.49
N TYR A 40 -6.71 11.86 9.17
CA TYR A 40 -5.88 12.24 8.03
C TYR A 40 -4.45 11.71 8.16
N LYS A 41 -3.79 11.93 9.30
CA LYS A 41 -2.42 11.42 9.53
C LYS A 41 -2.35 9.90 9.41
N ASN A 42 -3.33 9.20 9.99
CA ASN A 42 -3.41 7.74 9.90
C ASN A 42 -3.66 7.27 8.47
N GLY A 43 -4.52 7.96 7.72
CA GLY A 43 -4.81 7.64 6.31
C GLY A 43 -3.59 7.81 5.43
N ILE A 44 -2.85 8.92 5.58
CA ILE A 44 -1.59 9.16 4.88
C ILE A 44 -0.57 8.05 5.18
N LYS A 45 -0.44 7.65 6.46
CA LYS A 45 0.51 6.60 6.84
C LYS A 45 0.17 5.24 6.21
N GLU A 46 -1.10 4.84 6.20
CA GLU A 46 -1.53 3.58 5.56
C GLU A 46 -1.29 3.62 4.03
N LEU A 47 -1.47 4.78 3.39
CA LEU A 47 -1.16 4.98 1.96
C LEU A 47 0.35 4.93 1.68
N GLU A 48 1.19 5.54 2.52
CA GLU A 48 2.65 5.48 2.39
C GLU A 48 3.17 4.05 2.52
N GLU A 49 2.65 3.29 3.47
CA GLU A 49 3.03 1.88 3.66
C GLU A 49 2.57 1.02 2.47
N ALA A 50 1.37 1.25 1.93
CA ALA A 50 0.91 0.59 0.72
C ALA A 50 1.78 0.95 -0.50
N GLN A 51 2.14 2.22 -0.66
CA GLN A 51 3.03 2.69 -1.73
C GLN A 51 4.39 2.01 -1.67
N LYS A 52 4.97 1.86 -0.47
CA LYS A 52 6.26 1.18 -0.26
C LYS A 52 6.21 -0.29 -0.70
N LEU A 53 5.14 -1.01 -0.32
CA LEU A 53 4.93 -2.40 -0.75
C LEU A 53 4.84 -2.51 -2.27
N LEU A 54 4.12 -1.58 -2.92
CA LEU A 54 4.00 -1.56 -4.38
C LEU A 54 5.34 -1.27 -5.07
N ASP A 55 6.13 -0.36 -4.53
CA ASP A 55 7.44 0.00 -5.10
C ASP A 55 8.46 -1.13 -4.91
N GLU A 56 8.42 -1.84 -3.78
CA GLU A 56 9.21 -3.05 -3.55
C GLU A 56 8.84 -4.15 -4.56
N ALA A 57 7.54 -4.42 -4.76
CA ALA A 57 7.07 -5.40 -5.74
C ALA A 57 7.49 -5.04 -7.18
N LYS A 58 7.41 -3.76 -7.57
CA LYS A 58 7.90 -3.28 -8.87
C LYS A 58 9.42 -3.43 -9.02
N LEU A 59 10.18 -3.18 -7.95
CA LEU A 59 11.64 -3.32 -7.97
C LEU A 59 12.05 -4.77 -8.21
N VAL A 60 11.43 -5.70 -7.47
CA VAL A 60 11.64 -7.16 -7.64
C VAL A 60 11.35 -7.58 -9.07
N PHE A 61 10.18 -7.18 -9.60
CA PHE A 61 9.80 -7.47 -10.99
C PHE A 61 10.81 -6.92 -12.00
N THR A 62 11.27 -5.68 -11.82
CA THR A 62 12.24 -5.04 -12.73
C THR A 62 13.63 -5.69 -12.66
N GLN A 63 14.05 -6.17 -11.49
CA GLN A 63 15.30 -6.92 -11.34
C GLN A 63 15.21 -8.30 -12.00
N GLU A 64 14.12 -9.04 -11.82
CA GLU A 64 13.92 -10.32 -12.49
C GLU A 64 13.90 -10.18 -14.02
N GLU A 65 13.28 -9.13 -14.57
CA GLU A 65 13.32 -8.85 -16.01
C GLU A 65 14.72 -8.53 -16.55
N LYS A 66 15.58 -7.88 -15.75
CA LYS A 66 16.97 -7.59 -16.16
C LYS A 66 17.84 -8.84 -16.10
N THR A 67 17.68 -9.66 -15.06
CA THR A 67 18.48 -10.88 -14.88
C THR A 67 18.19 -11.91 -15.97
N ASN A 68 16.92 -12.01 -16.43
CA ASN A 68 16.54 -12.88 -17.56
C ASN A 68 17.01 -12.39 -18.95
N LYS A 69 17.56 -11.17 -19.06
CA LYS A 69 18.14 -10.65 -20.32
C LYS A 69 19.66 -10.80 -20.40
N GLU A 70 20.34 -11.23 -19.33
CA GLU A 70 21.80 -11.34 -19.25
C GLU A 70 22.35 -12.77 -19.30
N GLU A 71 21.55 -13.78 -19.68
CA GLU A 71 22.07 -15.07 -20.16
C GLU A 71 22.20 -15.05 -21.70
N PRO A 72 23.33 -14.61 -22.27
CA PRO A 72 23.70 -14.99 -23.62
C PRO A 72 24.19 -16.44 -23.59
N PHE A 73 23.61 -17.27 -24.44
CA PHE A 73 24.28 -18.47 -24.95
C PHE A 73 25.66 -18.10 -25.53
#